data_AF-A0A225SLG1-F1
#
_entry.id   AF-A0A225SLG1-F1
#
_cell.length_a   1.000
_cell.length_b   1.000
_cell.length_c   1.000
_cell.angle_alpha   90.00
_cell.angle_beta   90.00
_cell.angle_gamma   90.00
#
_symmetry.space_group_name_H-M   'P 1'
#
loop_
_entity.id
_entity.type
_entity.pdbx_description
1 polymer ?
#
loop_
_entity_poly.entity_id
_entity_poly.type
_entity_poly.pdbx_seq_one_letter_code
_entity_poly.pdbx_strand_id
1 'polypeptide(L)'
;MQPLPKTIANSLIQELVEKVSRSRYFLEEDFAWHQMVRKARPLQSERRYQWDGVMGLLYTYVMRFDEAEACLRNSLALHGSDVPVLNLMQGLIEAGRFVKAQEHFSSYGRPNRGSFTILLPLALECCAFRVLSSYIDEAEKMNLEIPDIHTPLRSVIRLLDQHGISDQDIAAHMEAAAEVLRRRRIRVVLKRSLAGSEQAPELFTICFVAPLEPAEIFKMNIELAELEDELQIKKSLVFDVAFVQANQSDVYTDGSAVSFAEEE
;
A
#
# COMPACT_ATOMS: atom_id res chain seq x y z
N MET A 1 -16.47 -2.66 -17.56
CA MET A 1 -16.37 -3.83 -16.64
C MET A 1 -17.77 -4.37 -16.36
N GLN A 2 -17.98 -5.69 -16.48
CA GLN A 2 -19.22 -6.29 -15.97
C GLN A 2 -19.21 -6.21 -14.43
N PRO A 3 -20.37 -5.95 -13.78
CA PRO A 3 -20.42 -5.91 -12.33
C PRO A 3 -20.02 -7.28 -11.76
N LEU A 4 -19.09 -7.28 -10.80
CA LEU A 4 -18.71 -8.50 -10.08
C LEU A 4 -19.98 -9.16 -9.52
N PRO A 5 -20.07 -10.51 -9.54
CA PRO A 5 -21.20 -11.21 -8.95
C PRO A 5 -21.35 -10.77 -7.50
N LYS A 6 -22.58 -10.40 -7.11
CA LYS A 6 -22.91 -10.01 -5.74
C LYS A 6 -22.82 -11.25 -4.85
N THR A 7 -21.65 -11.44 -4.22
CA THR A 7 -21.46 -12.43 -3.17
C THR A 7 -21.63 -11.77 -1.80
N ILE A 8 -21.96 -12.56 -0.78
CA ILE A 8 -22.02 -12.08 0.60
C ILE A 8 -20.70 -11.43 1.00
N ALA A 9 -19.57 -12.04 0.64
CA ALA A 9 -18.24 -11.49 0.89
C ALA A 9 -18.03 -10.12 0.25
N ASN A 10 -18.36 -9.96 -1.04
CA ASN A 10 -18.25 -8.67 -1.74
C ASN A 10 -19.11 -7.59 -1.09
N SER A 11 -20.33 -7.93 -0.66
CA SER A 11 -21.20 -6.98 0.06
C SER A 11 -20.63 -6.59 1.41
N LEU A 12 -20.00 -7.51 2.14
CA LEU A 12 -19.35 -7.20 3.42
C LEU A 12 -18.10 -6.35 3.24
N ILE A 13 -17.29 -6.62 2.22
CA ILE A 13 -16.10 -5.80 1.91
C ILE A 13 -16.54 -4.38 1.53
N GLN A 14 -17.57 -4.24 0.71
CA GLN A 14 -18.11 -2.92 0.35
C GLN A 14 -18.64 -2.16 1.57
N GLU A 15 -19.37 -2.83 2.46
CA GLU A 15 -19.87 -2.24 3.70
C GLU A 15 -18.71 -1.84 4.64
N LEU A 16 -17.65 -2.64 4.70
CA LEU A 16 -16.45 -2.34 5.49
C LEU A 16 -15.75 -1.09 4.96
N VAL A 17 -15.50 -1.02 3.66
CA VAL A 17 -14.88 0.15 3.01
C VAL A 17 -15.70 1.42 3.25
N GLU A 18 -17.03 1.35 3.12
CA GLU A 18 -17.92 2.48 3.39
C GLU A 18 -17.88 2.94 4.86
N LYS A 19 -17.80 2.01 5.81
CA LYS A 19 -17.70 2.33 7.23
C LYS A 19 -16.36 2.95 7.58
N VAL A 20 -15.27 2.39 7.05
CA VAL A 20 -13.91 2.89 7.30
C VAL A 20 -13.71 4.25 6.66
N SER A 21 -14.22 4.50 5.45
CA SER A 21 -14.06 5.80 4.79
C SER A 21 -14.79 6.93 5.52
N ARG A 22 -15.83 6.61 6.31
CA ARG A 22 -16.58 7.59 7.12
C ARG A 22 -16.07 7.76 8.53
N SER A 23 -15.23 6.85 9.01
CA SER A 23 -14.76 6.88 10.39
C SER A 23 -13.28 7.21 10.47
N ARG A 24 -12.91 8.06 11.43
CA ARG A 24 -11.50 8.33 11.71
C ARG A 24 -10.79 7.10 12.29
N TYR A 25 -11.54 6.24 12.97
CA TYR A 25 -11.05 5.01 13.60
C TYR A 25 -12.04 3.87 13.41
N PHE A 26 -11.55 2.67 13.17
CA PHE A 26 -12.35 1.45 13.19
C PHE A 26 -11.66 0.52 14.20
N LEU A 27 -12.25 0.40 15.38
CA LEU A 27 -11.67 -0.31 16.52
C LEU A 27 -12.41 -1.63 16.76
N GLU A 28 -11.73 -2.59 17.39
CA GLU A 28 -12.32 -3.89 17.72
C GLU A 28 -13.47 -3.76 18.72
N GLU A 29 -13.43 -2.74 19.58
CA GLU A 29 -14.47 -2.44 20.56
C GLU A 29 -15.72 -1.80 19.92
N ASP A 30 -15.64 -1.35 18.67
CA ASP A 30 -16.76 -0.70 18.00
C ASP A 30 -17.89 -1.70 17.73
N PHE A 31 -19.13 -1.26 17.95
CA PHE A 31 -20.31 -2.06 17.59
C PHE A 31 -20.29 -2.48 16.10
N ALA A 32 -19.76 -1.60 15.24
CA ALA A 32 -19.62 -1.87 13.82
C ALA A 32 -18.71 -3.07 13.54
N TRP A 33 -17.60 -3.22 14.27
CA TRP A 33 -16.72 -4.39 14.18
C TRP A 33 -17.48 -5.69 14.48
N HIS A 34 -18.11 -5.77 15.65
CA HIS A 34 -18.85 -6.96 16.06
C HIS A 34 -20.02 -7.28 15.11
N GLN A 35 -20.67 -6.25 14.55
CA GLN A 35 -21.70 -6.42 13.53
C GLN A 35 -21.12 -7.08 12.27
N MET A 36 -19.96 -6.62 11.79
CA MET A 36 -19.29 -7.19 10.61
C MET A 36 -18.85 -8.63 10.85
N VAL A 37 -18.22 -8.92 11.98
CA VAL A 37 -17.80 -10.29 12.35
C VAL A 37 -19.00 -11.23 12.43
N ARG A 38 -20.12 -10.78 13.03
CA ARG A 38 -21.36 -11.57 13.08
C ARG A 38 -21.92 -11.87 11.70
N LYS A 39 -21.93 -10.88 10.80
CA LYS A 39 -22.42 -11.05 9.42
C LYS A 39 -21.49 -11.95 8.59
N ALA A 40 -20.18 -11.92 8.84
CA ALA A 40 -19.22 -12.78 8.16
C ALA A 40 -19.29 -14.25 8.62
N ARG A 41 -19.72 -14.51 9.87
CA ARG A 41 -19.68 -15.85 10.49
C ARG A 41 -20.25 -17.01 9.66
N PRO A 42 -21.37 -16.87 8.93
CA PRO A 42 -21.88 -17.95 8.06
C PRO A 42 -20.87 -18.40 6.99
N LEU A 43 -19.98 -17.52 6.53
CA LEU A 43 -18.94 -17.86 5.55
C LEU A 43 -17.94 -18.89 6.09
N GLN A 44 -17.76 -18.97 7.42
CA GLN A 44 -16.75 -19.85 8.02
C GLN A 44 -16.99 -21.33 7.69
N SER A 45 -18.25 -21.78 7.70
CA SER A 45 -18.63 -23.15 7.40
C SER A 45 -18.90 -23.39 5.92
N GLU A 46 -19.40 -22.39 5.19
CA GLU A 46 -19.84 -22.56 3.80
C GLU A 46 -18.74 -22.28 2.78
N ARG A 47 -17.90 -21.28 3.07
CA ARG A 47 -16.97 -20.68 2.11
C ARG A 47 -15.72 -20.17 2.82
N ARG A 48 -14.95 -21.12 3.35
CA ARG A 48 -13.80 -20.83 4.23
C ARG A 48 -12.82 -19.80 3.65
N TYR A 49 -12.50 -19.86 2.36
CA TYR A 49 -11.61 -18.89 1.71
C TYR A 49 -12.18 -17.46 1.74
N GLN A 50 -13.51 -17.30 1.58
CA GLN A 50 -14.17 -16.00 1.67
C GLN A 50 -14.19 -15.47 3.10
N TRP A 51 -14.42 -16.36 4.07
CA TRP A 51 -14.29 -16.02 5.49
C TRP A 51 -12.90 -15.50 5.81
N ASP A 52 -11.86 -16.24 5.42
CA ASP A 52 -10.47 -15.85 5.68
C ASP A 52 -10.11 -14.54 4.95
N GLY A 53 -10.62 -14.31 3.72
CA GLY A 53 -10.46 -13.03 3.03
C GLY A 53 -11.12 -11.85 3.76
N VAL A 54 -12.38 -12.00 4.18
CA VAL A 54 -13.13 -10.93 4.89
C VAL A 54 -12.52 -10.66 6.27
N MET A 55 -12.18 -11.71 7.03
CA MET A 55 -11.56 -11.55 8.34
C MET A 55 -10.16 -10.96 8.24
N GLY A 56 -9.40 -11.32 7.19
CA GLY A 56 -8.10 -10.72 6.91
C GLY A 56 -8.19 -9.20 6.77
N LEU A 57 -9.08 -8.72 5.91
CA LEU A 57 -9.32 -7.28 5.72
C LEU A 57 -9.81 -6.61 7.01
N LEU A 58 -10.75 -7.23 7.71
CA LEU A 58 -11.21 -6.74 9.02
C LEU A 58 -10.03 -6.56 9.98
N TYR A 59 -9.20 -7.59 10.18
CA TYR A 59 -8.04 -7.52 11.07
C TYR A 59 -7.03 -6.44 10.64
N THR A 60 -6.85 -6.20 9.34
CA THR A 60 -6.04 -5.07 8.85
C THR A 60 -6.55 -3.73 9.37
N TYR A 61 -7.87 -3.47 9.30
CA TYR A 61 -8.44 -2.18 9.73
C TYR A 61 -8.37 -1.94 11.24
N VAL A 62 -8.38 -2.98 12.06
CA VAL A 62 -8.15 -2.89 13.52
C VAL A 62 -6.68 -3.09 13.91
N MET A 63 -5.76 -3.08 12.93
CA MET A 63 -4.30 -3.16 13.12
C MET A 63 -3.81 -4.45 13.78
N ARG A 64 -4.53 -5.56 13.60
CA ARG A 64 -4.15 -6.92 14.01
C ARG A 64 -3.43 -7.63 12.87
N PHE A 65 -2.24 -7.13 12.54
CA PHE A 65 -1.57 -7.46 11.28
C PHE A 65 -1.13 -8.92 11.17
N ASP A 66 -0.74 -9.56 12.27
CA ASP A 66 -0.32 -10.97 12.25
C ASP A 66 -1.52 -11.88 11.94
N GLU A 67 -2.68 -11.63 12.56
CA GLU A 67 -3.92 -12.33 12.26
C GLU A 67 -4.43 -12.02 10.85
N ALA A 68 -4.31 -10.77 10.41
CA ALA A 68 -4.65 -10.36 9.06
C ALA A 68 -3.83 -11.15 8.02
N GLU A 69 -2.50 -11.18 8.17
CA GLU A 69 -1.59 -11.92 7.29
C GLU A 69 -1.93 -13.41 7.29
N ALA A 70 -2.16 -14.02 8.46
CA ALA A 70 -2.51 -15.43 8.56
C ALA A 70 -3.83 -15.75 7.81
N CYS A 71 -4.86 -14.93 8.01
CA CYS A 71 -6.14 -15.06 7.30
C CYS A 71 -5.96 -14.87 5.78
N LEU A 72 -5.27 -13.84 5.34
CA LEU A 72 -5.07 -13.56 3.92
C LEU A 72 -4.25 -14.64 3.21
N ARG A 73 -3.22 -15.19 3.87
CA ARG A 73 -2.46 -16.34 3.37
C ARG A 73 -3.32 -17.60 3.28
N ASN A 74 -4.18 -17.87 4.26
CA ASN A 74 -5.11 -19.00 4.20
C ASN A 74 -6.11 -18.86 3.05
N SER A 75 -6.65 -17.64 2.84
CA SER A 75 -7.53 -17.33 1.72
C SER A 75 -6.85 -17.63 0.37
N LEU A 76 -5.60 -17.19 0.20
CA LEU A 76 -4.80 -17.45 -0.99
C LEU A 76 -4.50 -18.94 -1.19
N ALA A 77 -4.16 -19.67 -0.12
CA ALA A 77 -3.87 -21.10 -0.19
C ALA A 77 -5.12 -21.93 -0.58
N LEU A 78 -6.30 -21.51 -0.13
CA LEU A 78 -7.58 -22.18 -0.43
C LEU A 78 -8.13 -21.80 -1.81
N HIS A 79 -7.73 -20.66 -2.36
CA HIS A 79 -8.23 -20.16 -3.62
C HIS A 79 -7.13 -19.42 -4.39
N GLY A 80 -6.59 -20.06 -5.43
CA GLY A 80 -5.53 -19.49 -6.28
C GLY A 80 -6.02 -18.44 -7.28
N SER A 81 -6.95 -17.56 -6.90
CA SER A 81 -7.38 -16.43 -7.73
C SER A 81 -6.60 -15.15 -7.40
N ASP A 82 -6.77 -14.13 -8.24
CA ASP A 82 -6.04 -12.86 -8.10
C ASP A 82 -6.50 -12.04 -6.88
N VAL A 83 -7.75 -12.20 -6.46
CA VAL A 83 -8.35 -11.39 -5.38
C VAL A 83 -7.68 -11.65 -4.02
N PRO A 84 -7.41 -12.89 -3.59
CA PRO A 84 -6.62 -13.13 -2.39
C PRO A 84 -5.20 -12.55 -2.44
N VAL A 85 -4.54 -12.53 -3.61
CA VAL A 85 -3.21 -11.90 -3.77
C VAL A 85 -3.33 -10.39 -3.56
N LEU A 86 -4.31 -9.75 -4.19
CA LEU A 86 -4.59 -8.33 -4.04
C LEU A 86 -4.82 -7.97 -2.57
N ASN A 87 -5.71 -8.71 -1.89
CA ASN A 87 -6.02 -8.45 -0.48
C ASN A 87 -4.82 -8.70 0.44
N LEU A 88 -4.00 -9.72 0.15
CA LEU A 88 -2.77 -9.98 0.89
C LEU A 88 -1.77 -8.84 0.75
N MET A 89 -1.49 -8.39 -0.48
CA MET A 89 -0.58 -7.29 -0.73
C MET A 89 -1.06 -5.98 -0.09
N GLN A 90 -2.34 -5.66 -0.23
CA GLN A 90 -2.95 -4.49 0.43
C GLN A 90 -2.79 -4.58 1.95
N GLY A 91 -3.10 -5.74 2.54
CA GLY A 91 -2.95 -5.97 3.98
C GLY A 91 -1.51 -5.79 4.46
N LEU A 92 -0.52 -6.25 3.68
CA LEU A 92 0.90 -6.07 3.98
C LEU A 92 1.34 -4.59 3.89
N ILE A 93 0.85 -3.85 2.89
CA ILE A 93 1.12 -2.41 2.74
C ILE A 93 0.52 -1.64 3.92
N GLU A 94 -0.75 -1.89 4.26
CA GLU A 94 -1.41 -1.26 5.41
C GLU A 94 -0.76 -1.65 6.74
N ALA A 95 -0.20 -2.87 6.82
CA ALA A 95 0.59 -3.32 7.94
C ALA A 95 1.99 -2.70 8.00
N GLY A 96 2.45 -1.97 6.97
CA GLY A 96 3.81 -1.46 6.92
C GLY A 96 4.87 -2.55 6.77
N ARG A 97 4.58 -3.58 5.96
CA ARG A 97 5.47 -4.71 5.63
C ARG A 97 5.83 -4.65 4.14
N PHE A 98 6.48 -3.56 3.74
CA PHE A 98 6.74 -3.23 2.35
C PHE A 98 7.65 -4.25 1.66
N VAL A 99 8.66 -4.80 2.35
CA VAL A 99 9.54 -5.82 1.76
C VAL A 99 8.73 -7.07 1.37
N LYS A 100 7.89 -7.56 2.28
CA LYS A 100 7.00 -8.71 1.98
C LYS A 100 6.04 -8.38 0.82
N ALA A 101 5.48 -7.18 0.78
CA ALA A 101 4.61 -6.77 -0.32
C ALA A 101 5.34 -6.78 -1.68
N GLN A 102 6.60 -6.35 -1.73
CA GLN A 102 7.45 -6.42 -2.93
C GLN A 102 7.73 -7.87 -3.36
N GLU A 103 8.01 -8.77 -2.41
CA GLU A 103 8.22 -10.21 -2.68
C GLU A 103 6.96 -10.85 -3.29
N HIS A 104 5.79 -10.52 -2.74
CA HIS A 104 4.51 -10.96 -3.26
C HIS A 104 4.25 -10.40 -4.66
N PHE A 105 4.51 -9.12 -4.90
CA PHE A 105 4.40 -8.56 -6.26
C PHE A 105 5.31 -9.28 -7.24
N SER A 106 6.56 -9.55 -6.88
CA SER A 106 7.53 -10.28 -7.72
C SER A 106 7.08 -11.71 -8.03
N SER A 107 6.29 -12.31 -7.13
CA SER A 107 5.78 -13.67 -7.29
C SER A 107 4.53 -13.71 -8.17
N TYR A 108 3.61 -12.76 -8.03
CA TYR A 108 2.27 -12.83 -8.62
C TYR A 108 2.00 -11.79 -9.71
N GLY A 109 2.76 -10.69 -9.74
CA GLY A 109 2.56 -9.55 -10.63
C GLY A 109 3.04 -9.73 -12.07
N ARG A 110 3.57 -10.90 -12.46
CA ARG A 110 4.04 -11.10 -13.84
C ARG A 110 2.89 -10.92 -14.86
N PRO A 111 3.10 -10.24 -16.00
CA PRO A 111 2.07 -10.02 -17.01
C PRO A 111 1.37 -11.29 -17.49
N ASN A 112 2.11 -12.39 -17.64
CA ASN A 112 1.59 -13.68 -18.09
C ASN A 112 0.72 -14.44 -17.06
N ARG A 113 0.53 -13.90 -15.85
CA ARG A 113 -0.33 -14.50 -14.82
C ARG A 113 -1.75 -13.94 -14.76
N GLY A 114 -2.07 -12.91 -15.55
CA GLY A 114 -3.41 -12.31 -15.60
C GLY A 114 -3.70 -11.31 -14.48
N SER A 115 -2.95 -11.34 -13.36
CA SER A 115 -3.13 -10.42 -12.23
C SER A 115 -2.35 -9.11 -12.35
N PHE A 116 -1.55 -8.91 -13.40
CA PHE A 116 -0.64 -7.76 -13.49
C PHE A 116 -1.36 -6.41 -13.41
N THR A 117 -2.37 -6.19 -14.24
CA THR A 117 -3.08 -4.90 -14.30
C THR A 117 -3.77 -4.55 -12.98
N ILE A 118 -4.28 -5.54 -12.24
CA ILE A 118 -4.94 -5.31 -10.94
C ILE A 118 -3.94 -5.07 -9.80
N LEU A 119 -2.71 -5.62 -9.90
CA LEU A 119 -1.65 -5.45 -8.90
C LEU A 119 -0.75 -4.24 -9.15
N LEU A 120 -0.83 -3.61 -10.32
CA LEU A 120 0.00 -2.47 -10.72
C LEU A 120 -0.05 -1.30 -9.73
N PRO A 121 -1.22 -0.86 -9.20
CA PRO A 121 -1.26 0.19 -8.18
C PRO A 121 -0.52 -0.21 -6.90
N LEU A 122 -0.66 -1.46 -6.46
CA LEU A 122 -0.01 -1.96 -5.24
C LEU A 122 1.51 -2.06 -5.41
N ALA A 123 1.99 -2.35 -6.62
CA ALA A 123 3.41 -2.35 -6.94
C ALA A 123 4.04 -0.96 -6.78
N LEU A 124 3.31 0.09 -7.16
CA LEU A 124 3.71 1.48 -6.96
C LEU A 124 3.64 1.87 -5.48
N GLU A 125 2.64 1.41 -4.74
CA GLU A 125 2.51 1.65 -3.30
C GLU A 125 3.60 0.96 -2.48
N CYS A 126 3.99 -0.28 -2.82
CA CYS A 126 5.11 -0.95 -2.15
C CYS A 126 6.48 -0.62 -2.76
N CYS A 127 6.54 0.31 -3.71
CA CYS A 127 7.77 0.77 -4.36
C CYS A 127 8.61 -0.35 -4.98
N ALA A 128 7.95 -1.36 -5.57
CA ALA A 128 8.60 -2.43 -6.35
C ALA A 128 9.01 -1.93 -7.76
N PHE A 129 9.65 -0.77 -7.85
CA PHE A 129 9.81 -0.01 -9.08
C PHE A 129 10.57 -0.77 -10.17
N ARG A 130 11.67 -1.44 -9.82
CA ARG A 130 12.49 -2.15 -10.82
C ARG A 130 11.77 -3.39 -11.35
N VAL A 131 11.13 -4.13 -10.45
CA VAL A 131 10.31 -5.28 -10.82
C VAL A 131 9.14 -4.84 -11.70
N LEU A 132 8.45 -3.76 -11.31
CA LEU A 132 7.35 -3.19 -12.07
C LEU A 132 7.80 -2.73 -13.46
N SER A 133 8.92 -2.01 -13.58
CA SER A 133 9.46 -1.58 -14.87
C SER A 133 9.75 -2.77 -15.78
N SER A 134 10.38 -3.83 -15.25
CA SER A 134 10.62 -5.06 -16.01
C SER A 134 9.32 -5.73 -16.47
N TYR A 135 8.26 -5.67 -15.67
CA TYR A 135 6.95 -6.24 -16.02
C TYR A 135 6.19 -5.38 -17.00
N ILE A 136 6.33 -4.05 -16.97
CA ILE A 136 5.78 -3.18 -18.01
C ILE A 136 6.43 -3.49 -19.35
N ASP A 137 7.76 -3.60 -19.42
CA ASP A 137 8.47 -3.95 -20.65
C ASP A 137 8.07 -5.35 -21.20
N GLU A 138 7.71 -6.30 -20.32
CA GLU A 138 7.17 -7.61 -20.72
C GLU A 138 5.72 -7.50 -21.22
N ALA A 139 4.88 -6.75 -20.52
CA ALA A 139 3.48 -6.53 -20.88
C ALA A 139 3.33 -5.79 -22.23
N GLU A 140 4.21 -4.82 -22.53
CA GLU A 140 4.29 -4.15 -23.83
C GLU A 140 4.58 -5.14 -24.96
N LYS A 141 5.53 -6.07 -24.77
CA LYS A 141 5.82 -7.13 -25.75
C LYS A 141 4.63 -8.06 -25.98
N MET A 142 3.75 -8.18 -24.98
CA MET A 142 2.51 -8.93 -25.06
C MET A 142 1.34 -8.12 -25.65
N ASN A 143 1.55 -6.85 -26.02
CA ASN A 143 0.51 -5.91 -26.47
C ASN A 143 -0.62 -5.72 -25.45
N LEU A 144 -0.29 -5.76 -24.16
CA LEU A 144 -1.24 -5.41 -23.10
C LEU A 144 -1.37 -3.88 -23.02
N GLU A 145 -2.59 -3.40 -22.79
CA GLU A 145 -2.85 -1.99 -22.50
C GLU A 145 -2.44 -1.70 -21.05
N ILE A 146 -1.54 -0.73 -20.87
CA ILE A 146 -0.97 -0.35 -19.57
C ILE A 146 -1.18 1.15 -19.40
N PRO A 147 -1.57 1.63 -18.21
CA PRO A 147 -1.61 3.06 -17.92
C PRO A 147 -0.26 3.73 -18.20
N ASP A 148 -0.29 5.00 -18.64
CA ASP A 148 0.93 5.78 -18.87
C ASP A 148 1.59 6.18 -17.53
N ILE A 149 2.31 5.22 -16.95
CA ILE A 149 3.12 5.39 -15.73
C ILE A 149 4.61 5.17 -16.02
N HIS A 150 4.95 4.80 -17.24
CA HIS A 150 6.28 4.29 -17.60
C HIS A 150 7.33 5.38 -17.61
N THR A 151 7.03 6.52 -18.23
CA THR A 151 7.92 7.68 -18.29
C THR A 151 8.35 8.15 -16.89
N PRO A 152 7.41 8.47 -15.98
CA PRO A 152 7.82 8.96 -14.66
C PRO A 152 8.44 7.86 -13.78
N LEU A 153 8.01 6.59 -13.91
CA LEU A 153 8.65 5.46 -13.24
C LEU A 153 10.13 5.31 -13.67
N ARG A 154 10.42 5.42 -14.97
CA ARG A 154 11.80 5.35 -15.49
C ARG A 154 12.67 6.50 -14.99
N SER A 155 12.12 7.71 -14.87
CA SER A 155 12.84 8.85 -14.28
C SER A 155 13.23 8.56 -12.83
N VAL A 156 12.30 8.06 -12.02
CA VAL A 156 12.58 7.66 -10.62
C VAL A 156 13.63 6.55 -10.55
N ILE A 157 13.50 5.48 -11.35
CA ILE A 157 14.49 4.38 -11.36
C ILE A 157 15.88 4.88 -11.74
N ARG A 158 15.97 5.73 -12.78
CA ARG A 158 17.25 6.30 -13.22
C ARG A 158 17.92 7.11 -12.10
N LEU A 159 17.17 7.96 -11.41
CA LEU A 159 17.66 8.74 -10.26
C LEU A 159 18.18 7.80 -9.15
N LEU A 160 17.41 6.78 -8.79
CA LEU A 160 17.77 5.83 -7.74
C LEU A 160 19.00 4.98 -8.12
N ASP A 161 19.10 4.52 -9.36
CA ASP A 161 20.24 3.75 -9.86
C ASP A 161 21.54 4.56 -9.85
N GLN A 162 21.49 5.84 -10.23
CA GLN A 162 22.66 6.74 -10.19
C GLN A 162 23.25 6.90 -8.79
N HIS A 163 22.42 6.75 -7.76
CA HIS A 163 22.82 6.88 -6.35
C HIS A 163 22.92 5.54 -5.60
N GLY A 164 22.72 4.41 -6.30
CA GLY A 164 22.81 3.08 -5.72
C GLY A 164 21.80 2.86 -4.59
N ILE A 165 20.53 3.23 -4.82
CA ILE A 165 19.41 3.05 -3.89
C ILE A 165 18.49 1.98 -4.45
N SER A 166 18.43 0.83 -3.81
CA SER A 166 17.60 -0.32 -4.21
C SER A 166 16.13 -0.16 -3.79
N ASP A 167 15.25 -1.00 -4.33
CA ASP A 167 13.84 -1.06 -3.91
C ASP A 167 13.73 -1.51 -2.43
N GLN A 168 14.70 -2.30 -1.94
CA GLN A 168 14.82 -2.71 -0.55
C GLN A 168 15.25 -1.57 0.38
N ASP A 169 16.16 -0.70 -0.07
CA ASP A 169 16.55 0.50 0.70
C ASP A 169 15.33 1.40 0.91
N ILE A 170 14.54 1.62 -0.15
CA ILE A 170 13.28 2.38 -0.09
C ILE A 170 12.31 1.72 0.90
N ALA A 171 12.10 0.40 0.78
CA ALA A 171 11.22 -0.34 1.67
C ALA A 171 11.64 -0.21 3.14
N ALA A 172 12.93 -0.21 3.45
CA ALA A 172 13.43 -0.05 4.82
C ALA A 172 13.01 1.31 5.43
N HIS A 173 13.18 2.41 4.70
CA HIS A 173 12.69 3.73 5.12
C HIS A 173 11.17 3.74 5.32
N MET A 174 10.42 3.13 4.40
CA MET A 174 8.96 3.05 4.48
C MET A 174 8.49 2.20 5.67
N GLU A 175 9.18 1.10 5.99
CA GLU A 175 8.85 0.26 7.16
C GLU A 175 9.13 0.98 8.48
N ALA A 176 10.18 1.82 8.56
CA ALA A 176 10.43 2.69 9.70
C ALA A 176 9.31 3.73 9.87
N ALA A 177 8.89 4.40 8.79
CA ALA A 177 7.75 5.32 8.83
C ALA A 177 6.45 4.62 9.24
N ALA A 178 6.20 3.42 8.71
CA ALA A 178 5.01 2.67 9.11
C ALA A 178 5.06 2.22 10.58
N GLU A 179 6.23 1.93 11.15
CA GLU A 179 6.37 1.66 12.58
C GLU A 179 5.93 2.86 13.44
N VAL A 180 6.34 4.08 13.07
CA VAL A 180 5.89 5.32 13.75
C VAL A 180 4.37 5.46 13.66
N LEU A 181 3.77 5.18 12.50
CA LEU A 181 2.30 5.19 12.34
C LEU A 181 1.61 4.15 13.22
N ARG A 182 2.15 2.92 13.28
CA ARG A 182 1.61 1.82 14.10
C ARG A 182 1.61 2.18 15.59
N ARG A 183 2.71 2.74 16.11
CA ARG A 183 2.81 3.21 17.51
C ARG A 183 1.72 4.22 17.86
N ARG A 184 1.29 5.01 16.87
CA ARG A 184 0.27 6.06 17.01
C ARG A 184 -1.13 5.61 16.57
N ARG A 185 -1.29 4.35 16.15
CA ARG A 185 -2.54 3.79 15.59
C ARG A 185 -3.09 4.62 14.44
N ILE A 186 -2.21 5.06 13.53
CA ILE A 186 -2.56 5.80 12.32
C ILE A 186 -2.45 4.85 11.13
N ARG A 187 -3.42 4.92 10.20
CA ARG A 187 -3.39 4.11 8.98
C ARG A 187 -2.39 4.68 7.98
N VAL A 188 -1.80 3.79 7.19
CA VAL A 188 -0.92 4.16 6.08
C VAL A 188 -1.75 4.77 4.96
N VAL A 189 -1.37 5.98 4.54
CA VAL A 189 -1.84 6.64 3.31
C VAL A 189 -0.61 7.24 2.64
N LEU A 190 -0.34 6.82 1.41
CA LEU A 190 0.89 7.18 0.71
C LEU A 190 0.63 8.22 -0.37
N LYS A 191 1.58 9.14 -0.51
CA LYS A 191 1.74 10.02 -1.66
C LYS A 191 3.17 9.96 -2.15
N ARG A 192 3.36 10.09 -3.46
CA ARG A 192 4.68 10.06 -4.09
C ARG A 192 4.87 11.39 -4.81
N SER A 193 6.05 11.98 -4.64
CA SER A 193 6.43 13.22 -5.31
C SER A 193 7.85 13.09 -5.82
N LEU A 194 8.06 13.49 -7.07
CA LEU A 194 9.38 13.70 -7.63
C LEU A 194 9.50 15.21 -7.86
N ALA A 195 10.38 15.87 -7.13
CA ALA A 195 10.64 17.29 -7.26
C ALA A 195 12.06 17.49 -7.74
N GLY A 196 12.27 18.42 -8.67
CA GLY A 196 13.59 18.74 -9.20
C GLY A 196 13.54 20.02 -10.00
N SER A 197 14.64 20.76 -10.04
CA SER A 197 14.75 21.96 -10.87
C SER A 197 16.14 22.01 -11.52
N GLU A 198 16.35 22.93 -12.47
CA GLU A 198 17.68 23.14 -13.04
C GLU A 198 18.74 23.52 -11.97
N GLN A 199 18.31 24.00 -10.81
CA GLN A 199 19.17 24.52 -9.73
C GLN A 199 19.26 23.62 -8.50
N ALA A 200 18.42 22.59 -8.39
CA ALA A 200 18.38 21.68 -7.24
C ALA A 200 18.40 20.21 -7.71
N PRO A 201 19.15 19.33 -7.03
CA PRO A 201 19.16 17.92 -7.39
C PRO A 201 17.75 17.34 -7.35
N GLU A 202 17.42 16.45 -8.29
CA GLU A 202 16.16 15.70 -8.26
C GLU A 202 16.06 14.95 -6.93
N LEU A 203 14.95 15.17 -6.21
CA LEU A 203 14.60 14.53 -4.95
C LEU A 203 13.31 13.74 -5.14
N PHE A 204 13.38 12.44 -4.88
CA PHE A 204 12.20 11.58 -4.81
C PHE A 204 11.76 11.44 -3.35
N THR A 205 10.54 11.90 -3.03
CA THR A 205 9.98 11.81 -1.68
C THR A 205 8.75 10.92 -1.66
N ILE A 206 8.68 10.02 -0.68
CA ILE A 206 7.46 9.30 -0.33
C ILE A 206 6.88 9.92 0.93
N CYS A 207 5.69 10.47 0.79
CA CYS A 207 4.98 11.15 1.86
C CYS A 207 3.92 10.24 2.47
N PHE A 208 3.99 10.01 3.79
CA PHE A 208 2.92 9.40 4.56
C PHE A 208 1.97 10.48 5.06
N VAL A 209 0.73 10.45 4.58
CA VAL A 209 -0.28 11.46 4.89
C VAL A 209 -0.96 11.11 6.21
N ALA A 210 -0.91 12.03 7.19
CA ALA A 210 -1.56 11.84 8.47
C ALA A 210 -2.54 13.00 8.78
N PRO A 211 -3.73 12.70 9.32
CA PRO A 211 -4.73 13.71 9.68
C PRO A 211 -4.42 14.34 11.04
N LEU A 212 -3.23 14.92 11.18
CA LEU A 212 -2.72 15.52 12.42
C LEU A 212 -2.36 16.99 12.22
N GLU A 213 -2.22 17.72 13.32
CA GLU A 213 -1.74 19.09 13.30
C GLU A 213 -0.25 19.17 12.93
N PRO A 214 0.23 20.28 12.33
CA PRO A 214 1.61 20.41 11.87
C PRO A 214 2.66 20.15 12.96
N ALA A 215 2.37 20.54 14.21
CA ALA A 215 3.27 20.30 15.34
C ALA A 215 3.44 18.80 15.66
N GLU A 216 2.39 17.98 15.47
CA GLU A 216 2.47 16.54 15.66
C GLU A 216 3.15 15.85 14.47
N ILE A 217 2.91 16.33 13.24
CA ILE A 217 3.64 15.86 12.05
C ILE A 217 5.14 16.10 12.21
N PHE A 218 5.54 17.27 12.69
CA PHE A 218 6.94 17.59 12.95
C PHE A 218 7.57 16.62 13.97
N LYS A 219 6.87 16.33 15.08
CA LYS A 219 7.32 15.32 16.06
C LYS A 219 7.46 13.93 15.45
N MET A 220 6.54 13.53 14.57
CA MET A 220 6.63 12.24 13.88
C MET A 220 7.83 12.16 12.94
N ASN A 221 8.18 13.25 12.25
CA ASN A 221 9.39 13.30 11.42
C ASN A 221 10.68 13.22 12.25
N ILE A 222 10.69 13.81 13.46
CA ILE A 222 11.79 13.61 14.41
C ILE A 222 11.88 12.13 14.83
N GLU A 223 10.75 11.54 15.24
CA GLU A 223 10.68 10.13 15.65
C GLU A 223 11.14 9.18 14.53
N LEU A 224 10.78 9.49 13.27
CA LEU A 224 11.25 8.75 12.10
C LEU A 224 12.76 8.85 11.94
N ALA A 225 13.32 10.07 11.97
CA ALA A 225 14.75 10.26 11.81
C ALA A 225 15.56 9.55 12.90
N GLU A 226 15.07 9.56 14.14
CA GLU A 226 15.66 8.80 15.27
C GLU A 226 15.58 7.29 15.06
N LEU A 227 14.43 6.79 14.61
CA LEU A 227 14.23 5.36 14.33
C LEU A 227 15.08 4.87 13.16
N GLU A 228 15.25 5.67 12.12
CA GLU A 228 16.15 5.36 11.00
C GLU A 228 17.61 5.26 11.44
N ASP A 229 18.05 6.14 12.34
CA ASP A 229 19.39 6.08 12.94
C ASP A 229 19.55 4.83 13.82
N GLU A 230 18.55 4.47 14.63
CA GLU A 230 18.53 3.24 15.44
C GLU A 230 18.64 1.99 14.56
N LEU A 231 17.89 1.95 13.45
CA LEU A 231 17.88 0.85 12.49
C LEU A 231 19.06 0.87 11.51
N GLN A 232 19.94 1.88 11.61
CA GLN A 232 21.10 2.07 10.72
C GLN A 232 20.70 2.12 9.23
N ILE A 233 19.56 2.73 8.92
CA ILE A 233 19.07 2.86 7.55
C ILE A 233 19.95 3.87 6.80
N LYS A 234 20.37 3.52 5.59
CA LYS A 234 21.25 4.34 4.74
C LYS A 234 20.50 5.56 4.20
N LYS A 235 20.71 6.72 4.82
CA LYS A 235 20.18 8.02 4.36
C LYS A 235 20.71 8.41 2.98
N SER A 236 19.89 9.15 2.23
CA SER A 236 20.17 9.62 0.86
C SER A 236 19.91 11.11 0.72
N LEU A 237 20.59 11.76 -0.23
CA LEU A 237 20.32 13.14 -0.62
C LEU A 237 19.28 13.27 -1.74
N VAL A 238 18.96 12.16 -2.41
CA VAL A 238 18.04 12.12 -3.57
C VAL A 238 16.77 11.32 -3.29
N PHE A 239 16.67 10.74 -2.09
CA PHE A 239 15.50 9.99 -1.65
C PHE A 239 15.22 10.28 -0.19
N ASP A 240 13.94 10.51 0.14
CA ASP A 240 13.50 10.73 1.51
C ASP A 240 12.08 10.19 1.76
N VAL A 241 11.78 9.90 3.04
CA VAL A 241 10.45 9.54 3.52
C VAL A 241 10.03 10.54 4.60
N ALA A 242 8.84 11.11 4.44
CA ALA A 242 8.35 12.13 5.36
C ALA A 242 6.87 11.97 5.70
N PHE A 243 6.47 12.42 6.87
CA PHE A 243 5.07 12.65 7.21
C PHE A 243 4.63 14.03 6.75
N VAL A 244 3.44 14.10 6.17
CA VAL A 244 2.80 15.35 5.75
C VAL A 244 1.37 15.42 6.27
N GLN A 245 0.87 16.64 6.48
CA GLN A 245 -0.52 16.86 6.87
C GLN A 245 -1.46 16.53 5.71
N ALA A 246 -2.59 15.89 6.02
CA ALA A 246 -3.67 15.71 5.05
C ALA A 246 -4.29 17.06 4.66
N ASN A 247 -4.28 17.40 3.36
CA ASN A 247 -5.07 18.50 2.84
C ASN A 247 -6.54 18.08 2.71
N GLN A 248 -7.47 19.05 2.60
CA GLN A 248 -8.91 18.75 2.43
C GLN A 248 -9.20 17.86 1.21
N SER A 249 -8.35 17.92 0.17
CA SER A 249 -8.40 17.07 -1.02
C SER A 249 -7.97 15.62 -0.78
N ASP A 250 -7.21 15.37 0.28
CA ASP A 250 -6.48 14.11 0.48
C ASP A 250 -7.27 13.08 1.29
N VAL A 251 -8.36 13.53 1.91
CA VAL A 251 -9.24 12.71 2.74
C VAL A 251 -10.13 11.80 1.88
N TYR A 252 -10.21 12.04 0.56
CA TYR A 252 -11.17 11.38 -0.33
C TYR A 252 -10.59 10.72 -1.57
N THR A 253 -9.28 10.83 -1.83
CA THR A 253 -8.66 10.16 -2.97
C THR A 253 -8.22 8.75 -2.58
N ASP A 254 -8.78 7.77 -3.28
CA ASP A 254 -8.28 6.40 -3.32
C ASP A 254 -6.78 6.44 -3.67
N GLY A 255 -5.93 5.77 -2.89
CA GLY A 255 -4.46 5.91 -2.85
C GLY A 255 -3.70 5.63 -4.16
N SER A 256 -4.41 5.38 -5.25
CA SER A 256 -3.88 5.06 -6.57
C SER A 256 -3.47 6.27 -7.41
N ALA A 257 -3.80 7.50 -7.03
CA ALA A 257 -3.43 8.68 -7.81
C ALA A 257 -1.94 9.00 -7.64
N VAL A 258 -1.12 8.62 -8.63
CA VAL A 258 0.23 9.16 -8.75
C VAL A 258 0.11 10.57 -9.30
N SER A 259 0.13 11.58 -8.44
CA SER A 259 0.29 12.96 -8.89
C SER A 259 1.78 13.24 -9.06
N PHE A 260 2.29 13.06 -10.27
CA PHE A 260 3.50 13.78 -10.65
C PHE A 260 3.06 15.23 -10.82
N ALA A 261 3.45 16.10 -9.89
CA ALA A 261 3.25 17.52 -10.08
C ALA A 261 4.13 17.93 -11.27
N GLU A 262 3.51 18.18 -12.42
CA GLU A 262 4.14 18.99 -13.46
C GLU A 262 4.15 20.42 -12.88
N GLU A 263 5.32 20.90 -12.47
CA GLU A 263 5.49 22.34 -12.21
C GLU A 263 5.34 23.06 -13.57
N GLU A 264 4.32 23.91 -13.69
CA GLU A 264 4.20 24.93 -14.75
C GLU A 264 5.25 26.05 -14.59
#